data_AF-A0A367I796-F1
#
_entry.id   AF-A0A367I796-F1
#
_cell.length_a   1.000
_cell.length_b   1.000
_cell.length_c   1.000
_cell.angle_alpha   90.00
_cell.angle_beta   90.00
_cell.angle_gamma   90.00
#
_symmetry.space_group_name_H-M   'P 1'
#
loop_
_entity.id
_entity.type
_entity.pdbx_description
1 polymer ?
#
loop_
_entity_poly.entity_id
_entity_poly.type
_entity_poly.pdbx_seq_one_letter_code
_entity_poly.pdbx_strand_id
1 'polypeptide(L)'
;MSTGESSDENNKNNNSEEDFDLFEVVVIGAGAAGIGAAIALAHAGVEDFLLVERDFVGSSFASWPKETRFITPSFPSNSIGMLD
;
A
#
# COMPACT_ATOMS: atom_id res chain seq x y z
N MET A 1 -15.99 -47.67 -44.06
CA MET A 1 -16.33 -47.66 -42.62
C MET A 1 -15.87 -46.32 -42.09
N SER A 2 -16.82 -45.45 -41.76
CA SER A 2 -16.64 -44.04 -41.41
C SER A 2 -16.10 -43.87 -39.98
N THR A 3 -15.18 -42.91 -39.82
CA THR A 3 -14.96 -42.00 -38.65
C THR A 3 -14.95 -42.65 -37.26
N GLY A 4 -13.86 -42.57 -36.51
CA GLY A 4 -13.34 -41.30 -36.01
C GLY A 4 -13.71 -41.22 -34.52
N GLU A 5 -12.70 -41.13 -33.67
CA GLU A 5 -12.78 -41.22 -32.22
C GLU A 5 -13.78 -40.21 -31.61
N SER A 6 -14.65 -40.72 -30.75
CA SER A 6 -15.51 -39.92 -29.86
C SER A 6 -14.72 -39.63 -28.57
N SER A 7 -13.96 -38.55 -28.58
CA SER A 7 -13.42 -37.94 -27.37
C SER A 7 -14.38 -36.84 -26.91
N ASP A 8 -15.27 -37.17 -25.97
CA ASP A 8 -16.05 -36.20 -25.21
C ASP A 8 -16.36 -36.81 -23.84
N GLU A 9 -15.70 -36.30 -22.80
CA GLU A 9 -16.44 -35.74 -21.67
C GLU A 9 -15.54 -34.82 -20.85
N ASN A 10 -15.95 -33.55 -20.91
CA ASN A 10 -15.44 -32.41 -20.18
C ASN A 10 -15.30 -32.69 -18.69
N ASN A 11 -14.10 -32.52 -18.14
CA ASN A 11 -13.96 -32.11 -16.76
C ASN A 11 -13.30 -30.73 -16.70
N LYS A 12 -14.08 -29.72 -17.10
CA LYS A 12 -13.77 -28.33 -16.76
C LYS A 12 -14.02 -28.16 -15.26
N ASN A 13 -12.98 -28.47 -14.48
CA ASN A 13 -12.87 -27.99 -13.11
C ASN A 13 -12.80 -26.46 -13.18
N ASN A 14 -13.97 -25.82 -13.17
CA ASN A 14 -14.10 -24.38 -13.02
C ASN A 14 -13.80 -24.03 -11.55
N ASN A 15 -12.54 -24.15 -11.16
CA ASN A 15 -12.03 -23.34 -10.07
C ASN A 15 -11.78 -21.97 -10.69
N SER A 16 -12.77 -21.09 -10.60
CA SER A 16 -12.52 -19.66 -10.72
C SER A 16 -11.65 -19.30 -9.53
N GLU A 17 -10.34 -19.45 -9.67
CA GLU A 17 -9.38 -18.83 -8.79
C GLU A 17 -9.67 -17.33 -8.90
N GLU A 18 -10.26 -16.76 -7.86
CA GLU A 18 -10.36 -15.31 -7.74
C GLU A 18 -8.92 -14.81 -7.74
N ASP A 19 -8.52 -14.20 -8.85
CA ASP A 19 -7.21 -13.60 -9.00
C ASP A 19 -7.22 -12.35 -8.12
N PHE A 20 -6.79 -12.54 -6.87
CA PHE A 20 -6.59 -11.42 -5.98
C PHE A 20 -5.33 -10.71 -6.45
N ASP A 21 -5.47 -9.46 -6.90
CA ASP A 21 -4.32 -8.60 -7.16
C ASP A 21 -3.51 -8.48 -5.85
N LEU A 22 -2.37 -9.17 -5.81
CA LEU A 22 -1.45 -9.15 -4.69
C LEU A 22 -0.55 -7.93 -4.81
N PHE A 23 -0.52 -7.10 -3.77
CA PHE A 23 0.45 -6.02 -3.67
C PHE A 23 1.82 -6.56 -3.22
N GLU A 24 2.91 -6.09 -3.81
CA GLU A 24 4.26 -6.38 -3.35
C GLU A 24 4.51 -5.89 -1.91
N VAL A 25 3.94 -4.73 -1.55
CA VAL A 25 4.05 -4.14 -0.21
C VAL A 25 2.72 -3.61 0.29
N VAL A 26 2.40 -3.88 1.56
CA VAL A 26 1.28 -3.25 2.26
C VAL A 26 1.77 -2.51 3.49
N VAL A 27 1.54 -1.19 3.53
CA VAL A 27 1.82 -0.33 4.67
C VAL A 27 0.53 -0.15 5.47
N ILE A 28 0.55 -0.52 6.75
CA ILE A 28 -0.62 -0.43 7.64
C ILE A 28 -0.43 0.73 8.62
N GLY A 29 -1.25 1.77 8.46
CA GLY A 29 -1.32 2.97 9.28
C GLY A 29 -0.78 4.22 8.56
N ALA A 30 -1.66 5.18 8.25
CA ALA A 30 -1.31 6.45 7.61
C ALA A 30 -1.00 7.56 8.64
N GLY A 31 -0.20 7.21 9.64
CA GLY A 31 0.48 8.18 10.53
C GLY A 31 1.76 8.73 9.89
N ALA A 32 2.53 9.52 10.66
CA ALA A 32 3.79 10.09 10.16
C ALA A 32 4.77 9.03 9.62
N ALA A 33 4.89 7.88 10.32
CA ALA A 33 5.76 6.80 9.91
C ALA A 33 5.30 6.11 8.61
N GLY A 34 4.01 5.77 8.49
CA GLY A 34 3.51 5.08 7.30
C GLY A 34 3.50 5.94 6.05
N ILE A 35 3.20 7.24 6.18
CA ILE A 35 3.33 8.19 5.08
C ILE A 35 4.81 8.32 4.66
N GLY A 36 5.73 8.45 5.62
CA GLY A 36 7.17 8.49 5.33
C GLY A 36 7.67 7.23 4.62
N ALA A 37 7.22 6.05 5.06
CA ALA A 37 7.56 4.78 4.42
C ALA A 37 7.00 4.69 2.98
N ALA A 38 5.74 5.08 2.77
CA ALA A 38 5.13 5.11 1.44
C ALA A 38 5.87 6.06 0.47
N ILE A 39 6.30 7.23 0.94
CA ILE A 39 7.11 8.18 0.16
C ILE A 39 8.47 7.55 -0.19
N ALA A 40 9.13 6.90 0.78
CA ALA A 40 10.40 6.24 0.56
C ALA A 40 10.29 5.10 -0.47
N LEU A 41 9.22 4.30 -0.42
CA LEU A 41 8.91 3.27 -1.41
C LEU A 41 8.75 3.86 -2.81
N ALA A 42 7.96 4.93 -2.93
CA ALA A 42 7.77 5.64 -4.20
C ALA A 42 9.09 6.20 -4.76
N HIS A 43 9.93 6.81 -3.91
CA HIS A 43 11.25 7.31 -4.32
C HIS A 43 12.24 6.18 -4.69
N ALA A 44 12.08 4.99 -4.12
CA ALA A 44 12.88 3.81 -4.45
C ALA A 44 12.41 3.11 -5.75
N GLY A 45 11.33 3.57 -6.37
CA GLY A 45 10.77 2.99 -7.60
C GLY A 45 9.85 1.78 -7.36
N VAL A 46 9.37 1.58 -6.12
CA VAL A 46 8.33 0.59 -5.82
C VAL A 46 6.98 1.24 -6.12
N GLU A 47 6.29 0.76 -7.16
CA GLU A 47 5.01 1.30 -7.61
C GLU A 47 3.81 0.46 -7.15
N ASP A 48 4.02 -0.83 -6.91
CA ASP A 48 2.97 -1.76 -6.47
C ASP A 48 2.92 -1.88 -4.94
N PHE A 49 2.32 -0.87 -4.30
CA PHE A 49 2.07 -0.91 -2.87
C PHE A 49 0.75 -0.29 -2.47
N LEU A 50 0.22 -0.77 -1.35
CA LEU A 50 -1.00 -0.27 -0.74
C LEU A 50 -0.70 0.36 0.63
N LEU A 51 -1.14 1.59 0.85
CA LEU A 51 -1.18 2.23 2.17
C LEU A 51 -2.63 2.26 2.68
N VAL A 52 -2.87 1.66 3.84
CA VAL A 52 -4.20 1.63 4.48
C VAL A 52 -4.20 2.32 5.84
N GLU A 53 -5.33 2.93 6.19
CA GLU A 53 -5.58 3.55 7.51
C GLU A 53 -7.00 3.22 7.94
N ARG A 54 -7.20 3.04 9.25
CA ARG A 54 -8.53 2.75 9.82
C ARG A 54 -9.44 3.97 9.75
N ASP A 55 -8.91 5.13 10.14
CA ASP A 55 -9.68 6.37 10.24
C ASP A 55 -9.33 7.31 9.07
N PHE A 56 -8.47 8.31 9.31
CA PHE A 56 -7.97 9.24 8.32
C PHE A 56 -6.49 9.53 8.56
N VAL A 57 -5.81 10.05 7.54
CA VAL A 57 -4.38 10.40 7.60
C VAL A 57 -4.10 11.30 8.80
N GLY A 58 -3.20 10.86 9.68
CA GLY A 58 -2.83 11.62 10.89
C GLY A 58 -3.90 11.64 12.00
N SER A 59 -4.81 10.66 12.06
CA SER A 59 -5.84 10.53 13.11
C SER A 59 -5.30 10.68 14.54
N SER A 60 -4.12 10.15 14.82
CA SER A 60 -3.44 10.31 16.13
C SER A 60 -3.11 11.76 16.47
N PHE A 61 -2.72 12.58 15.49
CA PHE A 61 -2.48 14.02 15.71
C PHE A 61 -3.77 14.77 15.99
N ALA A 62 -4.86 14.42 15.28
CA ALA A 62 -6.17 15.01 15.50
C ALA A 62 -6.77 14.65 16.87
N SER A 63 -6.34 13.53 17.44
CA SER A 63 -6.76 13.05 18.77
C SER A 63 -5.97 13.69 19.91
N TRP A 64 -4.97 14.52 19.64
CA TRP A 64 -4.24 15.22 20.69
C TRP A 64 -5.13 16.25 21.42
N PRO A 65 -4.85 16.52 22.71
CA PRO A 65 -5.39 17.69 23.38
C PRO A 65 -5.13 18.96 22.57
N LYS A 66 -6.07 19.91 22.60
CA LYS A 66 -6.02 21.15 21.79
C LYS A 66 -4.78 22.00 22.10
N GLU A 67 -4.21 21.83 23.28
CA GLU A 67 -3.05 22.54 23.79
C GLU A 67 -1.72 21.89 23.35
N THR A 68 -1.72 20.63 22.92
CA THR A 68 -0.50 19.91 22.55
C THR A 68 0.15 20.57 21.33
N ARG A 69 1.48 20.75 21.41
CA ARG A 69 2.34 21.27 20.34
C ARG A 69 3.56 20.38 20.20
N PHE A 70 4.17 20.41 19.01
CA PHE A 70 5.48 19.79 18.83
C PHE A 70 6.54 20.49 19.69
N ILE A 71 7.43 19.71 20.30
CA ILE A 71 8.58 20.23 21.07
C ILE A 71 9.77 20.57 20.17
N THR A 72 9.86 19.92 19.01
CA THR A 72 10.86 20.18 17.98
C THR A 72 10.32 21.26 17.04
N PRO A 73 10.97 22.43 16.93
CA PRO A 73 10.51 23.48 16.03
C PRO A 73 10.62 23.02 14.58
N SER A 74 9.67 23.40 13.75
CA SER A 74 9.81 23.24 12.29
C SER A 74 10.80 24.27 11.78
N PHE A 75 11.97 23.80 11.32
CA PHE A 75 12.96 24.63 10.64
C PHE A 75 13.07 24.16 9.18
N PRO A 76 12.76 25.01 8.17
CA PRO A 76 12.78 24.60 6.77
C PRO A 76 14.21 24.56 6.22
N SER A 77 15.07 23.70 6.78
CA SER A 77 16.48 23.56 6.35
C SER A 77 16.68 22.72 5.09
N ASN A 78 15.63 22.11 4.54
CA ASN A 78 15.77 21.26 3.36
C ASN A 78 16.38 22.02 2.16
N SER A 79 16.21 23.34 2.09
CA SER A 79 16.81 24.19 1.05
C SER A 79 18.27 24.59 1.30
N ILE A 80 18.80 24.42 2.53
CA ILE A 80 20.19 24.80 2.89
C ILE A 80 21.17 23.62 2.81
N GLY A 81 20.83 22.57 2.06
CA GLY A 81 21.75 21.46 1.77
C GLY A 81 22.07 20.56 2.96
N MET A 82 21.24 20.59 4.01
CA MET A 82 21.30 19.58 5.06
C MET A 82 20.78 18.28 4.45
N LEU A 83 21.70 17.40 4.10
CA LEU A 83 21.43 16.06 3.61
C LEU A 83 20.68 15.29 4.71
N ASP A 84 19.45 14.87 4.39
CA ASP A 84 18.87 13.63 4.91
C ASP A 84 19.40 12.49 4.04
#